data_AF-A0A3C0J017-F1
#
_entry.id   AF-A0A3C0J017-F1
#
_cell.length_a   1.000
_cell.length_b   1.000
_cell.length_c   1.000
_cell.angle_alpha   90.00
_cell.angle_beta   90.00
_cell.angle_gamma   90.00
#
_symmetry.space_group_name_H-M   'P 1'
#
loop_
_entity.id
_entity.type
_entity.pdbx_description
1 polymer ?
#
loop_
_entity_poly.entity_id
_entity_poly.type
_entity_poly.pdbx_seq_one_letter_code
_entity_poly.pdbx_strand_id
1 'polypeptide(L)' 'LDAGADMIVVDTAHGHSRGVIDTIRAIRASFGRVNVMAGNVATGEAVRALAEAGADCVKVGIGP' A
#
# COMPACT_ATOMS: atom_id res chain seq x y z
N LEU A 1 -12.22 -2.52 10.21
CA LEU A 1 -13.18 -3.02 9.19
C LEU A 1 -14.58 -3.16 9.76
N ASP A 2 -14.71 -3.43 11.06
CA ASP A 2 -16.00 -3.53 11.77
C ASP A 2 -16.90 -2.28 11.62
N ALA A 3 -16.30 -1.11 11.36
CA ALA A 3 -17.03 0.12 11.02
C ALA A 3 -17.54 0.18 9.56
N GLY A 4 -17.40 -0.89 8.77
CA GLY A 4 -17.91 -0.98 7.39
C GLY A 4 -17.01 -0.37 6.31
N ALA A 5 -15.71 -0.19 6.55
CA ALA A 5 -14.79 0.33 5.53
C ALA A 5 -14.46 -0.74 4.47
N ASP A 6 -14.50 -0.35 3.18
CA ASP A 6 -14.26 -1.26 2.05
C ASP A 6 -12.77 -1.41 1.65
N MET A 7 -11.94 -0.45 2.05
CA MET A 7 -10.52 -0.36 1.67
C MET A 7 -9.68 0.24 2.79
N ILE A 8 -8.42 -0.21 2.87
CA ILE A 8 -7.38 0.39 3.71
C ILE A 8 -6.36 1.11 2.80
N VAL A 9 -5.98 2.32 3.20
CA VAL A 9 -5.00 3.14 2.49
C VAL A 9 -3.76 3.30 3.36
N VAL A 10 -2.60 2.86 2.83
CA VAL A 10 -1.28 3.11 3.42
C VAL A 10 -0.71 4.36 2.74
N ASP A 11 -1.00 5.52 3.33
CA ASP A 11 -0.62 6.82 2.78
C ASP A 11 0.70 7.33 3.37
N THR A 12 1.69 7.56 2.52
CA THR A 12 2.99 8.11 2.90
C THR A 12 3.54 9.02 1.81
N ALA A 13 4.46 9.93 2.17
CA ALA A 13 5.18 10.73 1.17
C ALA A 13 6.08 9.87 0.27
N HIS A 14 6.69 8.81 0.82
CA HIS A 14 7.56 7.89 0.09
C HIS A 14 7.23 6.42 0.41
N GLY A 15 6.44 5.82 -0.48
CA GLY A 15 5.91 4.46 -0.35
C GLY A 15 6.96 3.37 -0.52
N HIS A 16 8.07 3.64 -1.21
CA HIS A 16 9.13 2.64 -1.42
C HIS A 16 10.02 2.49 -0.19
N SER A 17 9.43 2.12 0.94
CA SER A 17 10.12 1.91 2.21
C SER A 17 9.76 0.57 2.82
N ARG A 18 10.69 0.01 3.61
CA ARG A 18 10.47 -1.25 4.33
C ARG A 18 9.22 -1.18 5.22
N GLY A 19 9.02 -0.06 5.93
CA GLY A 19 7.87 0.10 6.82
C GLY A 19 6.52 0.04 6.09
N VAL A 20 6.43 0.60 4.89
CA VAL A 20 5.22 0.52 4.07
C VAL A 20 4.98 -0.89 3.57
N ILE A 21 6.03 -1.55 3.05
CA ILE A 21 5.96 -2.94 2.56
C ILE A 21 5.52 -3.89 3.69
N ASP A 22 6.12 -3.76 4.87
CA ASP A 22 5.79 -4.61 6.02
C ASP A 22 4.36 -4.33 6.52
N THR A 23 3.90 -3.07 6.46
CA THR A 23 2.52 -2.70 6.79
C THR A 23 1.51 -3.34 5.84
N ILE A 24 1.77 -3.33 4.53
CA ILE A 24 0.90 -3.98 3.54
C ILE A 24 0.80 -5.49 3.82
N ARG A 25 1.94 -6.15 4.09
CA ARG A 25 1.97 -7.57 4.46
C ARG A 25 1.20 -7.86 5.73
N ALA A 26 1.34 -7.01 6.75
CA ALA A 26 0.59 -7.14 8.00
C ALA A 26 -0.92 -6.99 7.77
N ILE A 27 -1.34 -6.00 6.98
CA ILE A 27 -2.76 -5.82 6.61
C ILE A 27 -3.29 -7.08 5.90
N ARG A 28 -2.54 -7.63 4.94
CA ARG A 28 -2.91 -8.86 4.24
C ARG A 28 -3.03 -10.05 5.18
N ALA A 29 -2.09 -10.22 6.11
CA ALA A 29 -2.12 -11.31 7.08
C ALA A 29 -3.31 -11.18 8.05
N SER A 30 -3.67 -9.96 8.47
CA SER A 30 -4.74 -9.73 9.44
C SER A 30 -6.14 -9.70 8.84
N PHE A 31 -6.28 -9.18 7.61
CA PHE A 31 -7.59 -8.85 7.04
C PHE A 31 -7.88 -9.53 5.70
N GLY A 32 -6.95 -10.32 5.17
CA GLY A 32 -7.12 -11.15 3.98
C GLY A 32 -7.52 -10.36 2.72
N ARG A 33 -8.83 -10.31 2.46
CA ARG A 33 -9.44 -9.84 1.19
C ARG A 33 -9.83 -8.36 1.17
N VAL A 34 -9.52 -7.59 2.22
CA VAL A 34 -9.73 -6.13 2.17
C VAL A 34 -8.91 -5.53 1.03
N ASN A 35 -9.47 -4.56 0.30
CA ASN A 35 -8.70 -3.86 -0.71
C ASN A 35 -7.63 -2.99 -0.05
N VAL A 36 -6.40 -3.01 -0.58
CA VAL A 36 -5.27 -2.23 -0.06
C VAL A 36 -4.74 -1.29 -1.13
N MET A 37 -4.78 0.01 -0.86
CA MET A 37 -4.07 1.02 -1.65
C MET A 37 -2.81 1.46 -0.92
N ALA A 38 -1.69 1.58 -1.63
CA ALA A 38 -0.43 2.04 -1.04
C ALA A 38 0.27 3.07 -1.92
N GLY A 39 0.95 4.02 -1.29
CA GLY A 39 1.75 5.02 -1.98
C GLY A 39 2.41 6.00 -1.01
N ASN A 40 3.03 7.07 -1.49
CA ASN A 40 3.19 7.47 -2.89
C ASN A 40 4.50 6.98 -3.49
N VAL A 41 4.49 6.66 -4.79
CA VAL A 41 5.69 6.24 -5.52
C VAL A 41 5.87 7.02 -6.82
N ALA A 42 7.11 7.05 -7.32
CA ALA A 42 7.48 7.75 -8.56
C ALA A 42 8.25 6.87 -9.57
N THR A 43 8.51 5.60 -9.24
CA THR A 43 9.28 4.68 -10.10
C THR A 43 8.53 3.37 -10.30
N GLY A 44 8.80 2.69 -11.43
CA GLY A 44 8.21 1.38 -11.73
C GLY A 44 8.65 0.29 -10.74
N GLU A 45 9.89 0.36 -10.25
CA GLU A 45 10.40 -0.56 -9.21
C GLU A 45 9.62 -0.44 -7.91
N ALA A 46 9.34 0.80 -7.48
CA ALA A 46 8.54 1.06 -6.30
C ALA A 46 7.09 0.57 -6.48
N VAL A 47 6.49 0.78 -7.65
CA VAL A 47 5.16 0.22 -7.97
C VAL A 47 5.18 -1.30 -7.85
N ARG A 48 6.19 -1.96 -8.44
CA ARG A 48 6.34 -3.42 -8.38
C ARG A 48 6.50 -3.91 -6.94
N ALA A 49 7.35 -3.25 -6.15
CA ALA A 49 7.57 -3.62 -4.75
C ALA A 49 6.29 -3.55 -3.92
N LEU A 50 5.46 -2.51 -4.11
CA LEU A 50 4.17 -2.39 -3.42
C LEU A 50 3.14 -3.42 -3.90
N ALA A 51 3.09 -3.71 -5.20
CA ALA A 51 2.22 -4.74 -5.75
C ALA A 51 2.60 -6.14 -5.23
N GLU A 52 3.89 -6.48 -5.23
CA GLU A 52 4.41 -7.75 -4.70
C GLU A 52 4.21 -7.89 -3.19
N ALA A 53 4.22 -6.79 -2.44
CA ALA A 53 3.86 -6.78 -1.02
C ALA A 53 2.37 -7.08 -0.79
N GLY A 54 1.54 -6.90 -1.81
CA GLY A 54 0.12 -7.18 -1.79
C GLY A 54 -0.78 -5.95 -1.88
N ALA A 55 -0.33 -4.81 -2.42
CA ALA A 55 -1.24 -3.71 -2.74
C ALA A 55 -2.11 -4.04 -3.97
N ASP A 56 -3.42 -3.77 -3.92
CA ASP A 56 -4.33 -3.87 -5.08
C ASP A 56 -4.28 -2.62 -5.95
N CYS A 57 -3.95 -1.48 -5.34
CA CYS A 57 -3.86 -0.18 -5.99
C CYS A 57 -2.59 0.53 -5.53
N VAL A 58 -1.87 1.17 -6.46
CA VAL A 58 -0.68 1.95 -6.16
C VAL A 58 -0.93 3.43 -6.50
N LYS A 59 -0.78 4.32 -5.50
CA LYS A 59 -0.89 5.77 -5.69
C LYS A 59 0.44 6.32 -6.23
N VAL A 60 0.39 6.87 -7.44
CA VAL A 60 1.54 7.44 -8.15
C VAL A 60 1.55 8.96 -8.01
N GLY A 61 2.73 9.52 -7.75
CA GLY A 61 2.98 10.96 -7.71
C GLY A 61 3.62 11.39 -6.39
N ILE A 62 4.78 12.03 -6.45
CA ILE A 62 5.44 12.66 -5.29
C ILE A 62 5.58 14.14 -5.65
N GLY A 63 5.07 15.03 -4.79
CA GLY A 63 5.19 16.48 -4.98
C GLY A 63 6.59 16.99 -4.65
N PRO A 64 6.98 18.18 -5.15
CA PRO A 64 8.16 18.91 -4.66
C PRO A 64 7.99 19.39 -3.21
#